data_AF-A0A255DXK2-F1
#
_entry.id   AF-A0A255DXK2-F1
#
_cell.length_a   1.000
_cell.length_b   1.000
_cell.length_c   1.000
_cell.angle_alpha   90.00
_cell.angle_beta   90.00
_cell.angle_gamma   90.00
#
_symmetry.space_group_name_H-M   'P 1'
#
loop_
_entity.id
_entity.type
_entity.pdbx_description
1 polymer ?
#
loop_
_entity_poly.entity_id
_entity_poly.type
_entity_poly.pdbx_seq_one_letter_code
_entity_poly.pdbx_strand_id
1 'polypeptide(L)'
;MATPVADVSGVAQLPAALKKLIGPLADAGAPFDSSDDVEDALLPFRRLIRAGYHGDDWFVWYEHGGITYFSQAVVAHVGADGTVSPLANAGTIDDTLCVVTDGAFAGKVPPYPPGSWQANGF
;
A
#
# COMPACT_ATOMS: atom_id res chain seq x y z
N MET A 1 15.44 -2.56 -14.18
CA MET A 1 16.14 -3.05 -12.97
C MET A 1 15.27 -2.69 -11.79
N ALA A 2 14.93 -3.64 -10.94
CA ALA A 2 14.13 -3.39 -9.74
C ALA A 2 15.01 -2.71 -8.68
N THR A 3 14.45 -1.73 -7.96
CA THR A 3 15.16 -1.05 -6.86
C THR A 3 15.32 -2.04 -5.69
N PRO A 4 16.53 -2.26 -5.13
CA PRO A 4 16.70 -3.11 -3.96
C PRO A 4 15.95 -2.53 -2.75
N VAL A 5 15.17 -3.38 -2.07
CA VAL A 5 14.38 -3.01 -0.90
C VAL A 5 14.68 -3.97 0.26
N ALA A 6 14.55 -3.48 1.48
CA ALA A 6 14.45 -4.33 2.66
C ALA A 6 12.98 -4.75 2.83
N ASP A 7 12.73 -6.06 2.88
CA ASP A 7 11.39 -6.60 3.10
C ASP A 7 10.98 -6.51 4.58
N VAL A 8 9.69 -6.28 4.78
CA VAL A 8 9.05 -6.21 6.09
C VAL A 8 8.20 -7.46 6.31
N SER A 9 8.27 -8.06 7.50
CA SER A 9 7.59 -9.32 7.81
C SER A 9 6.13 -9.16 8.22
N GLY A 10 5.64 -7.94 8.42
CA GLY A 10 4.24 -7.69 8.82
C GLY A 10 3.94 -6.25 9.23
N VAL A 11 2.67 -5.96 9.49
CA VAL A 11 2.14 -4.62 9.78
C VAL A 11 2.82 -3.98 10.98
N ALA A 12 3.19 -4.77 12.00
CA ALA A 12 3.84 -4.27 13.21
C ALA A 12 5.14 -3.47 12.95
N GLN A 13 5.89 -3.85 11.91
CA GLN A 13 7.17 -3.25 11.53
C GLN A 13 7.02 -1.98 10.67
N LEU A 14 5.81 -1.63 10.23
CA LEU A 14 5.58 -0.39 9.51
C LEU A 14 5.75 0.83 10.42
N PRO A 15 6.29 1.96 9.91
CA PRO A 15 6.33 3.21 10.63
C PRO A 15 4.95 3.61 11.16
N ALA A 16 4.88 4.14 12.38
CA ALA A 16 3.62 4.51 13.01
C ALA A 16 2.84 5.55 12.17
N ALA A 17 3.55 6.50 11.57
CA ALA A 17 2.96 7.52 10.73
C ALA A 17 2.37 6.94 9.42
N LEU A 18 3.04 5.93 8.84
CA LEU A 18 2.56 5.23 7.65
C LEU A 18 1.32 4.37 7.96
N LYS A 19 1.30 3.67 9.10
CA LYS A 19 0.09 2.97 9.60
C LYS A 19 -1.07 3.93 9.80
N LYS A 20 -0.81 5.12 10.34
CA LYS A 20 -1.84 6.15 10.51
C LYS A 20 -2.39 6.66 9.18
N LEU A 21 -1.53 6.81 8.16
CA LEU A 21 -1.94 7.23 6.82
C LEU A 21 -2.87 6.18 6.17
N ILE A 22 -2.48 4.90 6.21
CA ILE A 22 -3.21 3.79 5.58
C ILE A 22 -4.47 3.39 6.36
N GLY A 23 -4.44 3.55 7.68
CA GLY A 23 -5.53 3.10 8.56
C GLY A 23 -5.44 1.60 8.88
N PRO A 24 -6.55 1.00 9.36
CA PRO A 24 -6.58 -0.40 9.76
C PRO A 24 -6.16 -1.33 8.62
N LEU A 25 -5.24 -2.26 8.92
CA LEU A 25 -4.61 -3.18 7.98
C LEU A 25 -4.33 -4.50 8.69
N ALA A 26 -4.85 -5.61 8.13
CA ALA A 26 -4.54 -6.96 8.57
C ALA A 26 -3.17 -7.42 8.05
N ASP A 27 -2.50 -8.31 8.80
CA ASP A 27 -1.30 -9.00 8.31
C ASP A 27 -1.60 -9.91 7.12
N ALA A 28 -0.57 -10.24 6.35
CA ALA A 28 -0.69 -11.12 5.20
C ALA A 28 -1.26 -12.49 5.63
N GLY A 29 -2.32 -12.93 4.95
CA GLY A 29 -3.03 -14.18 5.25
C GLY A 29 -3.98 -14.13 6.45
N ALA A 30 -4.05 -13.03 7.20
CA ALA A 30 -5.05 -12.88 8.26
C ALA A 30 -6.47 -12.61 7.68
N PRO A 31 -7.53 -12.83 8.47
CA PRO A 31 -8.89 -12.44 8.09
C PRO A 31 -9.03 -10.93 7.90
N PHE A 32 -9.87 -10.53 6.96
CA PHE A 32 -10.21 -9.15 6.64
C PHE A 32 -11.54 -9.12 5.88
N ASP A 33 -12.22 -7.98 5.84
CA ASP A 33 -13.47 -7.81 5.09
C ASP A 33 -13.17 -7.54 3.60
N SER A 34 -13.39 -8.54 2.75
CA SER A 34 -13.15 -8.44 1.31
C SER A 34 -14.33 -7.87 0.52
N SER A 35 -15.55 -7.98 1.04
CA SER A 35 -16.80 -7.52 0.41
C SER A 35 -17.38 -6.29 1.10
N ASP A 36 -18.41 -5.69 0.51
CA ASP A 36 -19.23 -4.66 1.16
C ASP A 36 -20.23 -5.22 2.18
N ASP A 37 -20.52 -6.52 2.12
CA ASP A 37 -21.26 -7.23 3.16
C ASP A 37 -20.36 -7.48 4.38
N VAL A 38 -20.59 -6.74 5.47
CA VAL A 38 -19.83 -6.82 6.73
C VAL A 38 -20.42 -7.89 7.64
N GLU A 39 -19.69 -8.97 7.84
CA GLU A 39 -20.05 -10.03 8.78
C GLU A 39 -19.42 -9.81 10.17
N ASP A 40 -18.22 -9.24 10.24
CA ASP A 40 -17.52 -8.89 11.49
C ASP A 40 -16.96 -7.47 11.43
N ALA A 41 -17.61 -6.54 12.11
CA ALA A 41 -17.23 -5.13 12.14
C ALA A 41 -15.88 -4.83 12.81
N LEU A 42 -15.20 -5.82 13.38
CA LEU A 42 -13.85 -5.68 13.93
C LEU A 42 -12.75 -5.95 12.90
N LEU A 43 -13.08 -6.54 11.76
CA LEU A 43 -12.11 -6.81 10.71
C LEU A 43 -11.78 -5.53 9.92
N PRO A 44 -10.51 -5.34 9.52
CA PRO A 44 -10.18 -4.27 8.60
C PRO A 44 -10.63 -4.64 7.18
N PHE A 45 -10.92 -3.64 6.36
CA PHE A 45 -11.16 -3.82 4.91
C PHE A 45 -9.86 -3.93 4.09
N ARG A 46 -8.71 -3.94 4.75
CA ARG A 46 -7.41 -3.99 4.08
C ARG A 46 -6.59 -5.15 4.61
N ARG A 47 -5.87 -5.82 3.71
CA ARG A 47 -4.91 -6.87 4.08
C ARG A 47 -3.58 -6.68 3.38
N LEU A 48 -2.50 -6.73 4.15
CA LEU A 48 -1.14 -6.61 3.64
C LEU A 48 -0.85 -7.71 2.62
N ILE A 49 -0.34 -7.32 1.44
CA ILE A 49 0.25 -8.23 0.46
C ILE A 49 1.77 -8.28 0.66
N ARG A 50 2.41 -7.10 0.67
CA ARG A 50 3.86 -6.94 0.83
C ARG A 50 4.17 -5.52 1.28
N ALA A 51 5.23 -5.33 2.06
CA ALA A 51 5.79 -4.02 2.32
C ALA A 51 7.32 -4.08 2.40
N GLY A 52 7.94 -2.92 2.25
CA GLY A 52 9.38 -2.77 2.37
C GLY A 52 9.80 -1.33 2.18
N TYR A 53 11.11 -1.10 2.17
CA TYR A 53 11.65 0.25 2.06
C TYR A 53 13.01 0.29 1.35
N HIS A 54 13.33 1.46 0.81
CA HIS A 54 14.63 1.85 0.29
C HIS A 54 15.02 3.20 0.91
N GLY A 55 15.97 3.21 1.84
CA GLY A 55 16.27 4.41 2.63
C GLY A 55 15.03 4.84 3.43
N ASP A 56 14.57 6.07 3.20
CA ASP A 56 13.41 6.65 3.88
C ASP A 56 12.11 6.52 3.05
N ASP A 57 12.17 5.90 1.87
CA ASP A 57 11.01 5.69 1.01
C ASP A 57 10.45 4.28 1.22
N TRP A 58 9.19 4.22 1.61
CA TRP A 58 8.46 3.00 1.95
C TRP A 58 7.43 2.67 0.89
N PHE A 59 7.21 1.38 0.64
CA PHE A 59 6.05 0.90 -0.10
C PHE A 59 5.22 -0.06 0.74
N VAL A 60 3.90 0.01 0.57
CA VAL A 60 2.93 -0.94 1.14
C VAL A 60 1.96 -1.32 0.04
N TRP A 61 1.85 -2.62 -0.21
CA TRP A 61 0.85 -3.22 -1.06
C TRP A 61 -0.19 -3.90 -0.20
N TYR A 62 -1.45 -3.65 -0.48
CA TYR A 62 -2.55 -4.30 0.23
C TYR A 62 -3.74 -4.55 -0.69
N GLU A 63 -4.51 -5.56 -0.33
CA GLU A 63 -5.87 -5.75 -0.82
C GLU A 63 -6.76 -4.71 -0.18
N HIS A 64 -7.69 -4.15 -0.94
CA HIS A 64 -8.73 -3.27 -0.47
C HIS A 64 -10.08 -3.91 -0.80
N GLY A 65 -10.84 -4.28 0.23
CA GLY A 65 -12.20 -4.82 0.11
C GLY A 65 -13.28 -3.74 0.01
N GLY A 66 -14.54 -4.14 0.14
CA GLY A 66 -15.71 -3.28 0.04
C GLY A 66 -16.43 -3.42 -1.31
N ILE A 67 -17.10 -2.36 -1.76
CA ILE A 67 -17.94 -2.36 -2.99
C ILE A 67 -17.12 -2.78 -4.22
N THR A 68 -15.82 -2.46 -4.23
CA THR A 68 -14.88 -2.94 -5.24
C THR A 68 -13.66 -3.53 -4.55
N TYR A 69 -13.39 -4.81 -4.82
CA TYR A 69 -12.13 -5.44 -4.42
C TYR A 69 -11.02 -5.13 -5.42
N PHE A 70 -9.90 -4.60 -4.96
CA PHE A 70 -8.72 -4.31 -5.78
C PHE A 70 -7.43 -4.35 -4.94
N SER A 71 -6.27 -4.35 -5.60
CA SER A 71 -4.97 -4.18 -4.94
C SER A 71 -4.54 -2.72 -5.00
N GLN A 72 -3.87 -2.24 -3.96
CA GLN A 72 -3.42 -0.86 -3.86
C GLN A 72 -1.94 -0.79 -3.51
N ALA A 73 -1.18 0.03 -4.23
CA ALA A 73 0.22 0.36 -3.94
C ALA A 73 0.31 1.79 -3.41
N VAL A 74 0.77 1.91 -2.16
CA VAL A 74 1.12 3.17 -1.53
C VAL A 74 2.63 3.26 -1.43
N VAL A 75 3.22 4.32 -1.99
CA VAL A 75 4.64 4.64 -1.82
C VAL A 75 4.72 5.99 -1.15
N ALA A 76 5.52 6.13 -0.10
CA ALA A 76 5.65 7.36 0.65
C ALA A 76 7.05 7.54 1.23
N HIS A 77 7.53 8.77 1.22
CA HIS A 77 8.70 9.17 1.98
C HIS A 77 8.31 9.37 3.45
N VAL A 78 9.06 8.78 4.38
CA VAL A 78 8.85 8.92 5.83
C VAL A 78 10.06 9.64 6.42
N GLY A 79 9.91 10.93 6.71
CA GLY A 79 10.95 11.75 7.31
C GLY A 79 11.29 11.30 8.73
N ALA A 80 12.50 11.63 9.18
CA ALA A 80 12.97 11.33 10.54
C ALA A 80 12.12 11.97 11.66
N ASP A 81 11.38 13.02 11.33
CA ASP A 81 10.41 13.70 12.20
C ASP A 81 9.03 13.01 12.23
N GLY A 82 8.86 11.94 11.46
CA GLY A 82 7.59 11.22 11.30
C GLY A 82 6.64 11.84 10.27
N THR A 83 7.07 12.86 9.52
CA THR A 83 6.30 13.42 8.40
C THR A 83 6.21 12.37 7.29
N VAL A 84 5.01 12.18 6.73
CA VAL A 84 4.77 11.25 5.62
C VAL A 84 4.36 12.03 4.38
N SER A 85 5.12 11.86 3.30
CA SER A 85 4.88 12.49 2.00
C SER A 85 4.55 11.41 0.97
N PRO A 86 3.29 11.25 0.54
CA PRO A 86 2.92 10.29 -0.49
C PRO A 86 3.63 10.58 -1.81
N LEU A 87 4.26 9.57 -2.38
CA LEU A 87 4.90 9.59 -3.70
C LEU A 87 3.98 8.94 -4.75
N ALA A 88 3.27 7.87 -4.37
CA ALA A 88 2.28 7.22 -5.21
C ALA A 88 1.16 6.62 -4.35
N ASN A 89 -0.06 6.62 -4.90
CA ASN A 89 -1.22 5.98 -4.30
C ASN A 89 -2.12 5.43 -5.43
N ALA A 90 -1.85 4.21 -5.86
CA ALA A 90 -2.47 3.62 -7.04
C ALA A 90 -3.30 2.39 -6.69
N GLY A 91 -4.55 2.35 -7.15
CA GLY A 91 -5.36 1.12 -7.20
C GLY A 91 -5.16 0.37 -8.52
N THR A 92 -5.29 -0.96 -8.50
CA THR A 92 -5.21 -1.82 -9.69
C THR A 92 -5.97 -3.14 -9.50
N ILE A 93 -6.50 -3.69 -10.59
CA ILE A 93 -6.97 -5.09 -10.68
C ILE A 93 -6.03 -5.96 -11.53
N ASP A 94 -4.93 -5.38 -12.01
CA ASP A 94 -3.92 -5.98 -12.88
C ASP A 94 -2.58 -6.14 -12.14
N ASP A 95 -1.60 -6.77 -12.79
CA ASP A 95 -0.25 -6.96 -12.24
C ASP A 95 0.64 -5.71 -12.43
N THR A 96 0.26 -4.60 -11.78
CA THR A 96 0.96 -3.30 -11.93
C THR A 96 1.66 -2.81 -10.66
N LEU A 97 1.50 -3.49 -9.52
CA LEU A 97 2.03 -3.05 -8.21
C LEU A 97 3.55 -2.80 -8.24
N CYS A 98 4.29 -3.72 -8.88
CA CYS A 98 5.74 -3.59 -9.07
C CYS A 98 6.09 -2.35 -9.90
N VAL A 99 5.41 -2.16 -11.05
CA VAL A 99 5.66 -1.06 -11.98
C VAL A 99 5.37 0.29 -11.33
N VAL A 100 4.27 0.39 -10.57
CA VAL A 100 3.94 1.59 -9.79
C VAL A 100 5.04 1.88 -8.77
N THR A 101 5.52 0.86 -8.05
CA THR A 101 6.51 1.02 -6.98
C THR A 101 7.88 1.44 -7.51
N ASP A 102 8.39 0.72 -8.52
CA ASP A 102 9.65 1.06 -9.18
C ASP A 102 9.57 2.45 -9.83
N GLY A 103 8.42 2.77 -10.44
CA GLY A 103 8.16 4.08 -11.03
C GLY A 103 8.15 5.21 -10.01
N ALA A 104 7.57 4.98 -8.82
CA ALA A 104 7.53 5.95 -7.74
C ALA A 104 8.94 6.21 -7.17
N PHE A 105 9.71 5.15 -6.90
CA PHE A 105 11.11 5.30 -6.47
C PHE A 105 11.97 6.01 -7.53
N ALA A 106 11.66 5.84 -8.82
CA ALA A 106 12.35 6.53 -9.90
C ALA A 106 11.85 7.97 -10.14
N GLY A 107 10.87 8.47 -9.39
CA GLY A 107 10.26 9.78 -9.60
C GLY A 107 9.49 9.92 -10.92
N LYS A 108 8.98 8.82 -11.47
CA LYS A 108 8.27 8.74 -12.77
C LYS A 108 6.77 8.48 -12.63
N VAL A 109 6.33 8.11 -11.44
CA VAL A 109 4.92 7.87 -11.12
C VAL A 109 4.54 8.88 -10.03
N PRO A 110 3.41 9.59 -10.18
CA PRO A 110 2.51 9.63 -11.34
C PRO A 110 3.15 10.25 -12.62
N PRO A 111 2.63 9.98 -13.84
CA PRO A 111 1.37 9.29 -14.17
C PRO A 111 1.41 7.76 -13.95
N TYR A 112 0.24 7.17 -13.71
CA TYR A 112 0.10 5.73 -13.46
C TYR A 112 0.09 4.89 -14.75
N PRO A 113 0.65 3.67 -14.74
CA PRO A 113 0.62 2.78 -15.90
C PRO A 113 -0.81 2.32 -16.25
N PRO A 114 -1.07 1.90 -17.50
CA PRO A 114 -2.33 1.29 -17.88
C PRO A 114 -2.71 0.14 -16.93
N GLY A 115 -4.00 0.04 -16.58
CA GLY A 115 -4.48 -0.93 -15.58
C GLY A 115 -4.41 -0.46 -14.13
N SER A 116 -3.99 0.80 -13.89
CA SER A 116 -3.99 1.41 -12.56
C SER A 116 -4.52 2.84 -12.57
N TRP A 117 -4.96 3.32 -11.41
CA TRP A 117 -5.60 4.64 -11.25
C TRP A 117 -5.23 5.28 -9.91
N GLN A 118 -5.40 6.60 -9.81
CA GLN A 118 -5.29 7.32 -8.54
C GLN A 118 -6.39 6.85 -7.58
N ALA A 119 -6.03 6.23 -6.46
CA ALA A 119 -7.00 5.87 -5.44
C ALA A 119 -7.52 7.13 -4.71
N ASN A 120 -8.81 7.14 -4.36
CA ASN A 120 -9.49 8.25 -3.67
C ASN A 120 -9.23 8.27 -2.14
N GLY A 121 -8.42 7.35 -1.63
CA GLY A 121 -8.07 7.22 -0.22
C GLY A 121 -6.86 6.31 -0.06
N PHE A 122 -6.39 6.18 1.18
CA PHE A 122 -5.42 5.17 1.59
C PHE A 122 -6.18 4.08 2.33
#